data_AF-A0A074Z2K0-F1
#
_entry.id   AF-A0A074Z2K0-F1
#
_cell.length_a   1.000
_cell.length_b   1.000
_cell.length_c   1.000
_cell.angle_alpha   90.00
_cell.angle_beta   90.00
_cell.angle_gamma   90.00
#
_symmetry.space_group_name_H-M   'P 1'
#
loop_
_entity.id
_entity.type
_entity.pdbx_description
1 polymer ?
#
loop_
_entity_poly.entity_id
_entity_poly.type
_entity_poly.pdbx_seq_one_letter_code
_entity_poly.pdbx_strand_id
1 'polypeptide(L)'
;MVRLGVDLSKLESVPGAANMLVKLDFHQSIEPVIWKLHGHGFSLEQIARLFTVFPKVLQLSSEEIDTRIGYFLQHNFVQADVVQMFFKHPTILELSPVDVDRQLASIQTVFQLSADELRKSVVAVPKLILHPLGKTKDIYVVLSKMMGFSNEAVRQMVCQNATLLVTERDRLAQNFMFMHSRLNLPLERIQQWSTVLSSAPHLLSQRATFLVRRGLFQPDPTKPLYTPLSEVVNGDDAQFCERFGLVDEDQYNCLAAIPPRESTSAGILSCCPSLDRGSREAETTFELRTLRSINSRSNH
;
A
#
# COMPACT_ATOMS: atom_id res chain seq x y z
N MET A 1 21.13 15.01 22.12
CA MET A 1 20.99 14.55 20.72
C MET A 1 21.93 13.40 20.40
N VAL A 2 23.25 13.61 20.30
CA VAL A 2 24.21 12.53 19.95
C VAL A 2 24.15 11.36 20.95
N ARG A 3 24.11 11.65 22.26
CA ARG A 3 23.96 10.62 23.30
C ARG A 3 22.65 9.83 23.24
N LEU A 4 21.61 10.38 22.60
CA LEU A 4 20.34 9.69 22.38
C LEU A 4 20.43 8.70 21.21
N GLY A 5 21.47 8.81 20.36
CA GLY A 5 21.64 8.00 19.15
C GLY A 5 21.12 8.68 17.87
N VAL A 6 20.87 9.99 17.90
CA VAL A 6 20.46 10.75 16.71
C VAL A 6 21.65 10.89 15.75
N ASP A 7 21.46 10.46 14.51
CA ASP A 7 22.46 10.60 13.44
C ASP A 7 22.38 12.01 12.83
N LEU A 8 23.26 12.89 13.31
CA LEU A 8 23.30 14.29 12.89
C LEU A 8 23.67 14.44 11.41
N SER A 9 24.49 13.55 10.86
CA SER A 9 24.88 13.63 9.43
C SER A 9 23.67 13.38 8.52
N LYS A 10 22.85 12.39 8.82
CA LYS A 10 21.59 12.16 8.09
C LYS A 10 20.58 13.27 8.34
N LEU A 11 20.49 13.77 9.56
CA LEU A 11 19.59 14.84 9.89
C LEU A 11 19.92 16.11 9.08
N GLU A 12 21.20 16.49 8.99
CA GLU A 12 21.66 17.67 8.24
C GLU A 12 21.35 17.58 6.74
N SER A 13 21.20 16.36 6.19
CA SER A 13 20.76 16.15 4.81
C SER A 13 19.29 16.52 4.57
N VAL A 14 18.49 16.62 5.64
CA VAL A 14 17.08 17.03 5.55
C VAL A 14 17.02 18.55 5.36
N PRO A 15 16.36 19.06 4.30
CA PRO A 15 16.30 20.49 4.01
C PRO A 15 15.78 21.30 5.19
N GLY A 16 16.55 22.31 5.61
CA GLY A 16 16.20 23.22 6.70
C GLY A 16 16.39 22.67 8.12
N ALA A 17 16.72 21.39 8.28
CA ALA A 17 16.84 20.77 9.60
C ALA A 17 18.05 21.29 10.40
N ALA A 18 19.20 21.52 9.75
CA ALA A 18 20.38 22.08 10.41
C ALA A 18 20.11 23.48 11.00
N ASN A 19 19.50 24.37 10.21
CA ASN A 19 19.15 25.73 10.63
C ASN A 19 18.09 25.73 11.75
N MET A 20 17.14 24.79 11.69
CA MET A 20 16.17 24.59 12.77
C MET A 20 16.88 24.16 14.07
N LEU A 21 17.73 23.14 14.02
CA LEU A 21 18.39 22.60 15.23
C LEU A 21 19.24 23.62 15.97
N VAL A 22 19.98 24.47 15.25
CA VAL A 22 20.83 25.50 15.87
C VAL A 22 20.02 26.49 16.71
N LYS A 23 18.73 26.67 16.40
CA LYS A 23 17.83 27.59 17.10
C LYS A 23 17.11 26.96 18.29
N LEU A 24 17.15 25.64 18.43
CA LEU A 24 16.42 24.93 19.48
C LEU A 24 17.26 24.79 20.74
N ASP A 25 16.64 25.06 21.89
CA ASP A 25 17.23 24.74 23.19
C ASP A 25 16.89 23.30 23.58
N PHE A 26 17.83 22.59 24.20
CA PHE A 26 17.63 21.20 24.55
C PHE A 26 16.56 21.00 25.62
N HIS A 27 16.64 21.74 26.71
CA HIS A 27 15.73 21.56 27.86
C HIS A 27 14.35 22.13 27.58
N GLN A 28 14.27 23.23 26.84
CA GLN A 28 12.98 23.90 26.57
C GLN A 28 12.24 23.31 25.37
N SER A 29 12.95 22.82 24.34
CA SER A 29 12.30 22.39 23.09
C SER A 29 12.40 20.90 22.85
N ILE A 30 13.57 20.28 23.07
CA ILE A 30 13.82 18.89 22.66
C ILE A 30 13.37 17.91 23.76
N GLU A 31 13.71 18.19 25.01
CA GLU A 31 13.40 17.32 26.15
C GLU A 31 11.89 17.08 26.34
N PRO A 32 10.99 18.08 26.24
CA PRO A 32 9.56 17.84 26.34
C PRO A 32 9.02 16.89 25.28
N VAL A 33 9.55 16.98 24.05
CA VAL A 33 9.17 16.09 22.93
C VAL A 33 9.61 14.65 23.23
N ILE A 34 10.82 14.45 23.78
CA ILE A 34 11.30 13.12 24.18
C ILE A 34 10.38 12.53 25.25
N TRP A 35 10.09 13.28 26.31
CA TRP A 35 9.20 12.80 27.38
C TRP A 35 7.81 12.47 26.86
N LYS A 36 7.30 13.27 25.92
CA LYS A 36 5.98 13.05 25.33
C LYS A 36 5.92 11.78 24.50
N LEU A 37 6.87 11.60 23.58
CA LEU A 37 6.95 10.39 22.76
C LEU A 37 7.18 9.15 23.62
N HIS A 38 8.02 9.25 24.66
CA HIS A 38 8.21 8.15 25.61
C HIS A 38 6.93 7.84 26.39
N GLY A 39 6.14 8.85 26.77
CA GLY A 39 4.82 8.68 27.38
C GLY A 39 3.82 7.95 26.48
N HIS A 40 3.94 8.10 25.16
CA HIS A 40 3.20 7.32 24.16
C HIS A 40 3.84 5.95 23.85
N GLY A 41 4.83 5.51 24.62
CA GLY A 41 5.42 4.17 24.51
C GLY A 41 6.49 4.01 23.43
N PHE A 42 7.05 5.09 22.88
CA PHE A 42 8.21 5.01 22.01
C PHE A 42 9.48 4.71 22.83
N SER A 43 10.31 3.79 22.35
CA SER A 43 11.63 3.57 22.95
C SER A 43 12.58 4.73 22.61
N LEU A 44 13.64 4.91 23.41
CA LEU A 44 14.65 5.94 23.14
C LEU A 44 15.31 5.77 21.76
N GLU A 45 15.52 4.53 21.32
CA GLU A 45 16.04 4.21 19.98
C GLU A 45 15.06 4.64 18.88
N GLN A 46 13.76 4.38 19.07
CA GLN A 46 12.74 4.80 18.11
C GLN A 46 12.64 6.33 18.03
N ILE A 47 12.73 7.04 19.17
CA ILE A 47 12.75 8.50 19.22
C ILE A 47 14.00 9.04 18.52
N ALA A 48 15.17 8.45 18.75
CA ALA A 48 16.42 8.85 18.12
C ALA A 48 16.34 8.72 16.58
N ARG A 49 15.82 7.58 16.11
CA ARG A 49 15.56 7.37 14.68
C ARG A 49 14.53 8.36 14.17
N LEU A 50 13.43 8.60 14.89
CA LEU A 50 12.38 9.55 14.50
C LEU A 50 12.96 10.95 14.29
N PHE A 51 13.80 11.44 15.20
CA PHE A 51 14.47 12.74 15.05
C PHE A 51 15.42 12.78 13.86
N THR A 52 16.08 11.66 13.57
CA THR A 52 16.99 11.53 12.42
C THR A 52 16.23 11.62 11.09
N VAL A 53 15.12 10.89 10.94
CA VAL A 53 14.40 10.80 9.66
C VAL A 53 13.29 11.85 9.49
N PHE A 54 12.78 12.40 10.59
CA PHE A 54 11.70 13.38 10.60
C PHE A 54 11.96 14.46 11.66
N PRO A 55 12.93 15.36 11.41
CA PRO A 55 13.35 16.37 12.40
C PRO A 55 12.25 17.38 12.73
N LYS A 56 11.29 17.58 11.81
CA LYS A 56 10.14 18.48 11.99
C LYS A 56 9.28 18.13 13.20
N VAL A 57 9.35 16.91 13.74
CA VAL A 57 8.68 16.56 15.00
C VAL A 57 9.09 17.49 16.15
N LEU A 58 10.30 18.03 16.12
CA LEU A 58 10.81 18.98 17.11
C LEU A 58 10.18 20.38 17.01
N GLN A 59 9.47 20.67 15.91
CA GLN A 59 8.70 21.91 15.76
C GLN A 59 7.26 21.75 16.23
N LEU A 60 6.82 20.52 16.50
CA LEU A 60 5.48 20.26 17.00
C LEU A 60 5.44 20.53 18.51
N SER A 61 4.39 21.19 18.96
CA SER A 61 4.10 21.32 20.37
C SER A 61 3.73 19.98 21.01
N SER A 62 3.94 19.88 22.32
CA SER A 62 3.53 18.71 23.11
C SER A 62 2.04 18.37 22.96
N GLU A 63 1.18 19.39 22.79
CA GLU A 63 -0.26 19.22 22.57
C GLU A 63 -0.57 18.68 21.16
N GLU A 64 0.15 19.15 20.13
CA GLU A 64 0.00 18.60 18.77
C GLU A 64 0.40 17.13 18.70
N ILE A 65 1.48 16.73 19.39
CA ILE A 65 1.90 15.32 19.45
C ILE A 65 0.81 14.48 20.14
N ASP A 66 0.29 14.95 21.28
CA ASP A 66 -0.78 14.26 22.02
C ASP A 66 -2.05 14.11 21.20
N THR A 67 -2.50 15.18 20.56
CA THR A 67 -3.74 15.18 19.78
C THR A 67 -3.63 14.28 18.56
N ARG A 68 -2.49 14.31 17.85
CA ARG A 68 -2.28 13.51 16.63
C ARG A 68 -2.09 12.03 16.93
N ILE A 69 -1.35 11.67 17.98
CA ILE A 69 -1.20 10.26 18.40
C ILE A 69 -2.47 9.77 19.10
N GLY A 70 -3.03 10.59 19.99
CA GLY A 70 -4.21 10.28 20.79
C GLY A 70 -5.47 10.02 19.96
N TYR A 71 -5.59 10.66 18.78
CA TYR A 71 -6.66 10.34 17.82
C TYR A 71 -6.74 8.84 17.53
N PHE A 72 -5.63 8.18 17.22
CA PHE A 72 -5.65 6.75 16.90
C PHE A 72 -6.08 5.90 18.10
N LEU A 73 -5.63 6.26 19.31
CA LEU A 73 -5.99 5.54 20.53
C LEU A 73 -7.48 5.68 20.86
N GLN A 74 -8.04 6.89 20.70
CA GLN A 74 -9.47 7.15 20.86
C GLN A 74 -10.32 6.39 19.84
N HIS A 75 -9.76 6.10 18.66
CA HIS A 75 -10.37 5.32 17.60
C HIS A 75 -10.03 3.82 17.68
N ASN A 76 -9.69 3.29 18.86
CA ASN A 76 -9.48 1.87 19.13
C ASN A 76 -8.32 1.22 18.34
N PHE A 77 -7.29 2.00 17.99
CA PHE A 77 -6.00 1.43 17.59
C PHE A 77 -5.21 1.03 18.83
N VAL A 78 -4.47 -0.08 18.74
CA VAL A 78 -3.65 -0.57 19.85
C VAL A 78 -2.38 0.28 19.96
N GLN A 79 -1.97 0.64 21.17
CA GLN A 79 -0.79 1.50 21.43
C GLN A 79 0.46 1.02 20.68
N ALA A 80 0.76 -0.28 20.76
CA ALA A 80 1.94 -0.86 20.10
C ALA A 80 1.89 -0.68 18.58
N ASP A 81 0.73 -0.86 17.96
CA ASP A 81 0.54 -0.67 16.52
C ASP A 81 0.70 0.81 16.14
N VAL A 82 0.14 1.73 16.94
CA VAL A 82 0.27 3.17 16.73
C VAL A 82 1.75 3.59 16.74
N VAL A 83 2.51 3.15 17.74
CA VAL A 83 3.96 3.41 17.82
C VAL A 83 4.67 2.89 16.56
N GLN A 84 4.36 1.67 16.12
CA GLN A 84 4.96 1.10 14.91
C GLN A 84 4.56 1.84 13.62
N MET A 85 3.31 2.30 13.52
CA MET A 85 2.81 3.09 12.39
C MET A 85 3.60 4.38 12.24
N PHE A 86 3.70 5.17 13.32
CA PHE A 86 4.43 6.43 13.33
C PHE A 86 5.94 6.24 13.18
N PHE A 87 6.50 5.15 13.71
CA PHE A 87 7.90 4.82 13.52
C PHE A 87 8.25 4.49 12.06
N LYS A 88 7.39 3.72 11.37
CA LYS A 88 7.55 3.39 9.94
C LYS A 88 7.21 4.56 9.02
N HIS A 89 6.23 5.37 9.40
CA HIS A 89 5.74 6.51 8.61
C HIS A 89 5.60 7.79 9.47
N PRO A 90 6.73 8.42 9.85
CA PRO A 90 6.75 9.61 10.71
C PRO A 90 5.92 10.79 10.19
N THR A 91 5.81 10.93 8.87
CA THR A 91 5.10 12.03 8.22
C THR A 91 3.59 12.00 8.46
N ILE A 92 3.03 10.91 9.02
CA ILE A 92 1.65 10.91 9.53
C ILE A 92 1.48 12.00 10.60
N LEU A 93 2.53 12.31 11.37
CA LEU A 93 2.51 13.41 12.33
C LEU A 93 2.35 14.79 11.68
N GLU A 94 2.49 14.96 10.36
CA GLU A 94 2.22 16.24 9.71
C GLU A 94 0.70 16.50 9.54
N LEU A 95 -0.12 15.44 9.60
CA LEU A 95 -1.55 15.55 9.38
C LEU A 95 -2.30 15.95 10.65
N SER A 96 -3.32 16.78 10.50
CA SER A 96 -4.28 17.05 11.56
C SER A 96 -5.21 15.83 11.76
N PRO A 97 -5.79 15.64 12.96
CA PRO A 97 -6.80 14.60 13.17
C PRO A 97 -7.98 14.69 12.19
N VAL A 98 -8.37 15.91 11.79
CA VAL A 98 -9.45 16.14 10.81
C VAL A 98 -9.07 15.61 9.43
N ASP A 99 -7.81 15.80 9.00
CA ASP A 99 -7.35 15.30 7.71
C ASP A 99 -7.22 13.78 7.71
N VAL A 100 -6.73 13.19 8.81
CA VAL A 100 -6.70 11.73 8.99
C VAL A 100 -8.12 11.17 8.94
N ASP A 101 -9.06 11.76 9.66
CA ASP A 101 -10.44 11.30 9.70
C ASP A 101 -11.10 11.38 8.32
N ARG A 102 -10.91 12.48 7.58
CA ARG A 102 -11.38 12.63 6.21
C ARG A 102 -10.82 11.53 5.28
N GLN A 103 -9.54 11.21 5.42
CA GLN A 103 -8.88 10.14 4.65
C GLN A 103 -9.51 8.79 4.96
N LEU A 104 -9.58 8.43 6.25
CA LEU A 104 -10.10 7.15 6.71
C LEU A 104 -11.58 6.96 6.36
N ALA A 105 -12.41 7.98 6.58
CA ALA A 105 -13.83 7.96 6.22
C ALA A 105 -14.05 7.78 4.72
N SER A 106 -13.23 8.41 3.87
CA SER A 106 -13.32 8.22 2.42
C SER A 106 -12.96 6.80 2.02
N ILE A 107 -11.88 6.22 2.57
CA ILE A 107 -11.50 4.83 2.28
C ILE A 107 -12.60 3.87 2.75
N GLN A 108 -13.08 4.06 3.98
CA GLN A 108 -14.15 3.23 4.54
C GLN A 108 -15.41 3.23 3.68
N THR A 109 -15.83 4.42 3.22
CA THR A 109 -17.04 4.59 2.42
C THR A 109 -16.90 3.95 1.04
N VAL A 110 -15.78 4.19 0.36
CA VAL A 110 -15.56 3.73 -1.02
C VAL A 110 -15.47 2.20 -1.07
N PHE A 111 -14.76 1.60 -0.11
CA PHE A 111 -14.52 0.15 -0.08
C PHE A 111 -15.50 -0.61 0.82
N GLN A 112 -16.46 0.09 1.44
CA GLN A 112 -17.49 -0.47 2.32
C GLN A 112 -16.90 -1.30 3.47
N LEU A 113 -15.78 -0.84 4.04
CA LEU A 113 -15.09 -1.53 5.12
C LEU A 113 -15.81 -1.29 6.45
N SER A 114 -15.85 -2.30 7.31
CA SER A 114 -16.15 -2.09 8.72
C SER A 114 -15.04 -1.27 9.39
N ALA A 115 -15.33 -0.68 10.55
CA ALA A 115 -14.33 0.05 11.31
C ALA A 115 -13.11 -0.84 11.64
N ASP A 116 -13.33 -2.11 11.98
CA ASP A 116 -12.26 -3.05 12.34
C ASP A 116 -11.39 -3.45 11.14
N GLU A 117 -12.01 -3.67 9.99
CA GLU A 117 -11.30 -3.96 8.73
C GLU A 117 -10.45 -2.78 8.28
N LEU A 118 -10.97 -1.56 8.43
CA LEU A 118 -10.21 -0.35 8.14
C LEU A 118 -8.99 -0.23 9.05
N ARG A 119 -9.14 -0.43 10.36
CA ARG A 119 -8.01 -0.35 11.31
C ARG A 119 -6.94 -1.38 10.97
N LYS A 120 -7.32 -2.64 10.71
CA LYS A 120 -6.38 -3.69 10.29
C LYS A 120 -5.63 -3.32 9.01
N SER A 121 -6.34 -2.75 8.03
CA SER A 121 -5.74 -2.30 6.76
C SER A 121 -4.72 -1.17 6.96
N VAL A 122 -5.07 -0.19 7.81
CA VAL A 122 -4.22 0.96 8.13
C VAL A 122 -2.98 0.53 8.92
N VAL A 123 -3.11 -0.38 9.88
CA VAL A 123 -1.96 -0.92 10.64
C VAL A 123 -1.01 -1.69 9.71
N ALA A 124 -1.55 -2.51 8.80
CA ALA A 124 -0.75 -3.27 7.84
C ALA A 124 -0.03 -2.35 6.84
N VAL A 125 -0.67 -1.27 6.39
CA VAL A 125 -0.12 -0.33 5.39
C VAL A 125 -0.36 1.12 5.84
N PRO A 126 0.44 1.68 6.75
CA PRO A 126 0.17 3.01 7.31
C PRO A 126 0.31 4.13 6.29
N LYS A 127 1.05 3.88 5.21
CA LYS A 127 1.14 4.74 4.02
C LYS A 127 -0.24 5.09 3.43
N LEU A 128 -1.27 4.29 3.68
CA LEU A 128 -2.65 4.58 3.25
C LEU A 128 -3.14 5.95 3.69
N ILE A 129 -2.80 6.37 4.91
CA ILE A 129 -3.23 7.66 5.48
C ILE A 129 -2.66 8.83 4.67
N LEU A 130 -1.47 8.64 4.09
CA LEU A 130 -0.74 9.65 3.32
C LEU A 130 -1.02 9.56 1.82
N HIS A 131 -1.73 8.53 1.36
CA HIS A 131 -1.92 8.31 -0.06
C HIS A 131 -3.01 9.25 -0.62
N PRO A 132 -2.81 9.88 -1.80
CA PRO A 132 -3.83 10.77 -2.36
C PRO A 132 -5.17 10.05 -2.60
N LEU A 133 -6.27 10.61 -2.07
CA LEU A 133 -7.60 10.00 -2.16
C LEU A 133 -8.06 9.70 -3.59
N GLY A 134 -7.70 10.56 -4.56
CA GLY A 134 -8.04 10.34 -5.97
C GLY A 134 -7.46 9.01 -6.46
N LYS A 135 -6.17 8.78 -6.21
CA LYS A 135 -5.50 7.52 -6.57
C LYS A 135 -6.12 6.32 -5.85
N THR A 136 -6.43 6.45 -4.55
CA THR A 136 -7.08 5.38 -3.79
C THR A 136 -8.45 5.03 -4.36
N LYS A 137 -9.26 6.03 -4.75
CA LYS A 137 -10.57 5.84 -5.38
C LYS A 137 -10.46 5.22 -6.77
N ASP A 138 -9.44 5.58 -7.53
CA ASP A 138 -9.17 4.99 -8.84
C ASP A 138 -8.94 3.47 -8.75
N ILE A 139 -8.31 2.99 -7.66
CA ILE A 139 -8.15 1.54 -7.44
C ILE A 139 -9.50 0.83 -7.37
N TYR A 140 -10.50 1.43 -6.72
CA TYR A 140 -11.85 0.86 -6.70
C TYR A 140 -12.44 0.77 -8.11
N VAL A 141 -12.27 1.82 -8.93
CA VAL A 141 -12.74 1.83 -10.33
C VAL A 141 -12.03 0.76 -11.15
N VAL A 142 -10.72 0.62 -10.98
CA VAL A 142 -9.91 -0.39 -11.67
C VAL A 142 -10.38 -1.79 -11.31
N LEU A 143 -10.48 -2.12 -10.02
CA LEU A 143 -10.87 -3.46 -9.58
C LEU A 143 -12.34 -3.77 -9.96
N SER A 144 -13.26 -2.83 -9.77
CA SER A 144 -14.68 -3.09 -10.02
C SER A 144 -15.09 -2.98 -11.48
N LYS A 145 -14.70 -1.91 -12.18
CA LYS A 145 -15.18 -1.60 -13.53
C LYS A 145 -14.28 -2.16 -14.63
N MET A 146 -12.96 -2.14 -14.44
CA MET A 146 -12.03 -2.60 -15.46
C MET A 146 -11.75 -4.10 -15.34
N MET A 147 -11.61 -4.61 -14.13
CA MET A 147 -11.35 -6.03 -13.88
C MET A 147 -12.63 -6.86 -13.65
N GLY A 148 -13.75 -6.19 -13.35
CA GLY A 148 -15.06 -6.85 -13.23
C GLY A 148 -15.34 -7.51 -11.88
N PHE A 149 -14.55 -7.22 -10.83
CA PHE A 149 -14.83 -7.75 -9.50
C PHE A 149 -16.10 -7.13 -8.90
N SER A 150 -16.91 -7.94 -8.21
CA SER A 150 -18.04 -7.43 -7.44
C SER A 150 -17.57 -6.56 -6.28
N ASN A 151 -18.43 -5.67 -5.78
CA ASN A 151 -18.07 -4.81 -4.64
C ASN A 151 -17.64 -5.62 -3.42
N GLU A 152 -18.30 -6.76 -3.17
CA GLU A 152 -17.95 -7.66 -2.08
C GLU A 152 -16.59 -8.33 -2.33
N ALA A 153 -16.30 -8.77 -3.56
CA ALA A 153 -14.99 -9.31 -3.91
C ALA A 153 -13.88 -8.26 -3.69
N VAL A 154 -14.09 -7.01 -4.11
CA VAL A 154 -13.15 -5.91 -3.90
C VAL A 154 -12.89 -5.67 -2.42
N ARG A 155 -13.94 -5.64 -1.59
CA ARG A 155 -13.83 -5.50 -0.13
C ARG A 155 -12.98 -6.61 0.47
N GLN A 156 -13.26 -7.86 0.11
CA GLN A 156 -12.49 -9.02 0.58
C GLN A 156 -11.01 -8.97 0.16
N MET A 157 -10.74 -8.55 -1.09
CA MET A 157 -9.37 -8.39 -1.59
C MET A 157 -8.60 -7.33 -0.81
N VAL A 158 -9.24 -6.21 -0.48
CA VAL A 158 -8.62 -5.15 0.34
C VAL A 158 -8.36 -5.63 1.76
N CYS A 159 -9.31 -6.35 2.38
CA CYS A 159 -9.13 -6.94 3.71
C CYS A 159 -7.96 -7.94 3.75
N GLN A 160 -7.72 -8.68 2.67
CA GLN A 160 -6.61 -9.62 2.55
C GLN A 160 -5.28 -8.92 2.24
N ASN A 161 -5.30 -7.89 1.39
CA ASN A 161 -4.11 -7.17 0.97
C ASN A 161 -4.40 -5.68 0.74
N ALA A 162 -4.25 -4.89 1.80
CA ALA A 162 -4.45 -3.44 1.74
C ALA A 162 -3.42 -2.71 0.85
N THR A 163 -2.30 -3.37 0.48
CA THR A 163 -1.30 -2.82 -0.44
C THR A 163 -1.89 -2.48 -1.81
N LEU A 164 -2.99 -3.13 -2.21
CA LEU A 164 -3.74 -2.81 -3.43
C LEU A 164 -4.07 -1.32 -3.54
N LEU A 165 -4.46 -0.71 -2.43
CA LEU A 165 -4.92 0.68 -2.37
C LEU A 165 -3.81 1.72 -2.58
N VAL A 166 -2.55 1.32 -2.42
CA VAL A 166 -1.36 2.17 -2.69
C VAL A 166 -0.56 1.70 -3.90
N THR A 167 -1.08 0.71 -4.63
CA THR A 167 -0.43 0.15 -5.82
C THR A 167 -0.80 1.01 -7.03
N GLU A 168 0.17 1.30 -7.91
CA GLU A 168 -0.10 2.04 -9.13
C GLU A 168 -1.05 1.27 -10.08
N ARG A 169 -1.95 2.01 -10.72
CA ARG A 169 -2.99 1.49 -11.63
C ARG A 169 -2.44 0.55 -12.71
N ASP A 170 -1.36 0.97 -13.37
CA ASP A 170 -0.78 0.21 -14.49
C ASP A 170 -0.24 -1.14 -14.04
N ARG A 171 0.34 -1.20 -12.83
CA ARG A 171 0.82 -2.46 -12.25
C ARG A 171 -0.34 -3.44 -12.04
N LEU A 172 -1.43 -2.98 -11.44
CA LEU A 172 -2.62 -3.80 -11.23
C LEU A 172 -3.16 -4.32 -12.56
N ALA A 173 -3.30 -3.43 -13.55
CA ALA A 173 -3.83 -3.78 -14.87
C ALA A 173 -2.95 -4.80 -15.60
N GLN A 174 -1.62 -4.63 -15.60
CA GLN A 174 -0.68 -5.57 -16.22
C GLN A 174 -0.76 -6.96 -15.59
N ASN A 175 -0.71 -7.03 -14.25
CA ASN A 175 -0.76 -8.30 -13.54
C ASN A 175 -2.11 -9.01 -13.74
N PHE A 176 -3.21 -8.27 -13.71
CA PHE A 176 -4.54 -8.82 -13.99
C PHE A 176 -4.65 -9.33 -15.42
N MET A 177 -4.24 -8.56 -16.43
CA MET A 177 -4.26 -8.98 -17.84
C MET A 177 -3.41 -10.22 -18.07
N PHE A 178 -2.25 -10.32 -17.41
CA PHE A 178 -1.43 -11.51 -17.49
C PHE A 178 -2.15 -12.74 -16.88
N MET A 179 -2.69 -12.62 -15.66
CA MET A 179 -3.39 -13.73 -15.01
C MET A 179 -4.68 -14.15 -15.75
N HIS A 180 -5.51 -13.18 -16.13
CA HIS A 180 -6.80 -13.44 -16.75
C HIS A 180 -6.65 -13.87 -18.22
N SER A 181 -5.88 -13.14 -19.02
CA SER A 181 -5.82 -13.37 -20.47
C SER A 181 -4.69 -14.30 -20.90
N ARG A 182 -3.53 -14.32 -20.22
CA ARG A 182 -2.42 -15.21 -20.59
C ARG A 182 -2.47 -16.56 -19.87
N LEU A 183 -2.81 -16.57 -18.58
CA LEU A 183 -2.94 -17.81 -17.80
C LEU A 183 -4.35 -18.40 -17.80
N ASN A 184 -5.33 -17.70 -18.41
CA ASN A 184 -6.72 -18.12 -18.50
C ASN A 184 -7.34 -18.45 -17.13
N LEU A 185 -7.03 -17.63 -16.12
CA LEU A 185 -7.51 -17.81 -14.76
C LEU A 185 -8.87 -17.13 -14.55
N PRO A 186 -9.84 -17.81 -13.90
CA PRO A 186 -11.14 -17.22 -13.59
C PRO A 186 -11.01 -16.15 -12.49
N LEU A 187 -11.95 -15.21 -12.44
CA LEU A 187 -11.92 -14.08 -11.50
C LEU A 187 -11.87 -14.55 -10.03
N GLU A 188 -12.59 -15.61 -9.70
CA GLU A 188 -12.63 -16.19 -8.35
C GLU A 188 -11.24 -16.67 -7.92
N ARG A 189 -10.42 -17.14 -8.87
CA ARG A 189 -9.03 -17.56 -8.61
C ARG A 189 -8.13 -16.35 -8.40
N ILE A 190 -8.27 -15.32 -9.23
CA ILE A 190 -7.48 -14.09 -9.13
C ILE A 190 -7.80 -13.35 -7.81
N GLN A 191 -9.06 -13.36 -7.38
CA GLN A 191 -9.50 -12.78 -6.11
C GLN A 191 -8.72 -13.39 -4.92
N GLN A 192 -8.51 -14.71 -4.91
CA GLN A 192 -7.74 -15.41 -3.86
C GLN A 192 -6.25 -15.06 -3.88
N TRP A 193 -5.74 -14.55 -5.00
CA TRP A 193 -4.35 -14.11 -5.17
C TRP A 193 -4.25 -12.59 -5.29
N SER A 194 -5.05 -11.88 -4.49
CA SER A 194 -5.05 -10.41 -4.41
C SER A 194 -3.66 -9.80 -4.15
N THR A 195 -2.75 -10.52 -3.49
CA THR A 195 -1.35 -10.13 -3.30
C THR A 195 -0.55 -10.08 -4.59
N VAL A 196 -0.83 -10.98 -5.54
CA VAL A 196 -0.13 -11.08 -6.82
C VAL A 196 -0.40 -9.86 -7.69
N LEU A 197 -1.58 -9.25 -7.59
CA LEU A 197 -1.90 -8.01 -8.31
C LEU A 197 -0.93 -6.87 -7.95
N SER A 198 -0.43 -6.81 -6.71
CA SER A 198 0.55 -5.79 -6.26
C SER A 198 2.01 -6.14 -6.55
N SER A 199 2.32 -7.36 -6.99
CA SER A 199 3.68 -7.84 -7.25
C SER A 199 4.34 -7.14 -8.44
N ALA A 200 5.67 -7.24 -8.56
CA ALA A 200 6.38 -6.69 -9.70
C ALA A 200 5.98 -7.42 -11.00
N PRO A 201 5.50 -6.72 -12.05
CA PRO A 201 4.98 -7.39 -13.24
C PRO A 201 5.98 -8.28 -13.98
N HIS A 202 7.26 -7.88 -14.01
CA HIS A 202 8.31 -8.70 -14.62
C HIS A 202 8.50 -10.02 -13.86
N LEU A 203 8.42 -10.02 -12.53
CA LEU A 203 8.60 -11.21 -11.71
C LEU A 203 7.46 -12.22 -11.92
N LEU A 204 6.21 -11.73 -11.87
CA LEU A 204 5.03 -12.56 -12.15
C LEU A 204 5.11 -13.16 -13.54
N SER A 205 5.36 -12.33 -14.56
CA SER A 205 5.42 -12.79 -15.94
C SER A 205 6.55 -13.78 -16.17
N GLN A 206 7.76 -13.53 -15.67
CA GLN A 206 8.92 -14.40 -15.81
C GLN A 206 8.68 -15.77 -15.16
N ARG A 207 8.36 -15.79 -13.86
CA ARG A 207 8.22 -17.04 -13.09
C ARG A 207 7.04 -17.88 -13.57
N ALA A 208 5.86 -17.26 -13.78
CA ALA A 208 4.71 -18.00 -14.28
C ALA A 208 4.91 -18.51 -15.72
N THR A 209 5.52 -17.72 -16.61
CA THR A 209 5.83 -18.17 -17.97
C THR A 209 6.81 -19.35 -17.95
N PHE A 210 7.81 -19.31 -17.07
CA PHE A 210 8.75 -20.42 -16.89
C PHE A 210 8.03 -21.71 -16.49
N LEU A 211 7.15 -21.65 -15.48
CA LEU A 211 6.38 -22.82 -15.05
C LEU A 211 5.45 -23.35 -16.14
N VAL A 212 4.76 -22.45 -16.87
CA VAL A 212 3.87 -22.84 -17.98
C VAL A 212 4.65 -23.54 -19.10
N ARG A 213 5.80 -23.01 -19.52
CA ARG A 213 6.65 -23.61 -20.57
C ARG A 213 7.12 -25.02 -20.22
N ARG A 214 7.28 -25.31 -18.93
CA ARG A 214 7.73 -26.61 -18.43
C ARG A 214 6.58 -27.53 -18.01
N GLY A 215 5.32 -27.11 -18.17
CA GLY A 215 4.16 -27.90 -17.76
C GLY A 215 4.04 -28.06 -16.24
N LEU A 216 4.65 -27.16 -15.46
CA LEU A 216 4.67 -27.19 -13.99
C LEU A 216 3.60 -26.30 -13.36
N PHE A 217 2.85 -25.53 -14.16
CA PHE A 217 1.83 -24.63 -13.65
C PHE A 217 0.46 -25.33 -13.50
N GLN A 218 0.05 -25.53 -12.25
CA GLN A 218 -1.23 -26.09 -11.81
C GLN A 218 -1.93 -25.11 -10.85
N PRO A 219 -2.85 -24.27 -11.35
CA PRO A 219 -3.54 -23.26 -10.52
C PRO A 219 -4.71 -23.80 -9.70
N ASP A 220 -5.06 -25.09 -9.84
CA ASP A 220 -6.17 -25.72 -9.13
C ASP A 220 -5.71 -26.32 -7.79
N PRO A 221 -6.21 -25.83 -6.64
CA PRO A 221 -5.80 -26.33 -5.32
C PRO A 221 -6.25 -27.77 -5.04
N THR A 222 -7.16 -28.32 -5.83
CA THR A 222 -7.65 -29.70 -5.67
C THR A 222 -6.76 -30.73 -6.37
N LYS A 223 -5.81 -30.28 -7.19
CA LYS A 223 -4.93 -31.14 -7.99
C LYS A 223 -3.55 -31.26 -7.37
N PRO A 224 -2.85 -32.39 -7.56
CA PRO A 224 -1.47 -32.55 -7.12
C PRO A 224 -0.57 -31.52 -7.79
N LEU A 225 0.51 -31.14 -7.10
CA LEU A 225 1.48 -30.13 -7.55
C LEU A 225 0.87 -28.72 -7.73
N TYR A 226 -0.15 -28.40 -6.93
CA TYR A 226 -0.73 -27.06 -6.88
C TYR A 226 0.33 -25.97 -6.73
N THR A 227 0.26 -24.97 -7.60
CA THR A 227 1.23 -23.88 -7.73
C THR A 227 0.53 -22.53 -7.48
N PRO A 228 0.39 -22.11 -6.22
CA PRO A 228 -0.23 -20.84 -5.89
C PRO A 228 0.63 -19.67 -6.37
N LEU A 229 0.08 -18.81 -7.24
CA LEU A 229 0.83 -17.67 -7.76
C LEU A 229 1.32 -16.72 -6.66
N SER A 230 0.59 -16.64 -5.54
CA SER A 230 0.99 -15.85 -4.37
C SER A 230 2.32 -16.30 -3.77
N GLU A 231 2.64 -17.59 -3.83
CA GLU A 231 3.94 -18.10 -3.38
C GLU A 231 4.99 -18.04 -4.49
N VAL A 232 4.58 -18.25 -5.74
CA VAL A 232 5.47 -18.16 -6.90
C VAL A 232 6.14 -16.78 -6.99
N VAL A 233 5.41 -15.70 -6.72
CA VAL A 233 5.96 -14.33 -6.75
C VAL A 233 6.59 -13.88 -5.43
N ASN A 234 6.60 -14.73 -4.42
CA ASN A 234 7.19 -14.45 -3.12
C ASN A 234 8.58 -15.10 -3.00
N GLY A 235 9.49 -14.48 -2.25
CA GLY A 235 10.85 -15.00 -2.05
C GLY A 235 11.81 -14.81 -3.23
N ASP A 236 13.06 -15.25 -3.04
CA ASP A 236 14.14 -15.16 -4.01
C ASP A 236 14.07 -16.25 -5.10
N ASP A 237 14.96 -16.16 -6.09
CA ASP A 237 14.97 -17.09 -7.22
C ASP A 237 15.42 -18.50 -6.80
N ALA A 238 16.31 -18.65 -5.81
CA ALA A 238 16.71 -19.94 -5.28
C ALA A 238 15.51 -20.70 -4.68
N GLN A 239 14.73 -20.05 -3.82
CA GLN A 239 13.52 -20.62 -3.22
C GLN A 239 12.48 -20.98 -4.26
N PHE A 240 12.29 -20.11 -5.27
CA PHE A 240 11.39 -20.40 -6.39
C PHE A 240 11.85 -21.62 -7.19
N CYS A 241 13.14 -21.70 -7.50
CA CYS A 241 13.72 -22.79 -8.29
C CYS A 241 13.65 -24.13 -7.56
N GLU A 242 13.95 -24.17 -6.26
CA GLU A 242 13.84 -25.38 -5.46
C GLU A 242 12.39 -25.87 -5.34
N ARG A 243 11.46 -24.96 -5.01
CA ARG A 243 10.08 -25.33 -4.66
C ARG A 243 9.17 -25.57 -5.86
N PHE A 244 9.34 -24.78 -6.92
CA PHE A 244 8.43 -24.80 -8.09
C PHE A 244 9.18 -25.08 -9.38
N GLY A 245 10.37 -24.51 -9.53
CA GLY A 245 11.16 -24.64 -10.75
C GLY A 245 11.70 -26.04 -10.96
N LEU A 246 12.02 -26.80 -9.92
CA LEU A 246 12.71 -28.10 -10.02
C LEU A 246 13.98 -28.02 -10.88
N VAL A 247 14.75 -26.93 -10.74
CA VAL A 247 16.04 -26.64 -11.40
C VAL A 247 16.95 -25.91 -10.42
N ASP A 248 18.24 -25.84 -10.74
CA ASP A 248 19.13 -24.89 -10.09
C ASP A 248 18.93 -23.46 -10.64
N GLU A 249 19.45 -22.47 -9.91
CA GLU A 249 19.28 -21.05 -10.23
C GLU A 249 19.99 -20.65 -11.54
N ASP A 250 21.13 -21.27 -11.84
CA ASP A 250 21.88 -21.00 -13.07
C ASP A 250 21.07 -21.41 -14.31
N GLN A 251 20.46 -22.59 -14.26
CA GLN A 251 19.55 -23.08 -15.31
C GLN A 251 18.32 -22.19 -15.45
N TYR A 252 17.74 -21.73 -14.33
CA TYR A 252 16.62 -20.80 -14.38
C TYR A 252 17.01 -19.48 -15.06
N ASN A 253 18.16 -18.90 -14.69
CA ASN A 253 18.66 -17.66 -15.28
C ASN A 253 18.92 -17.81 -16.79
N CYS A 254 19.54 -18.92 -17.21
CA CYS A 254 19.76 -19.21 -18.63
C CYS A 254 18.44 -19.37 -19.40
N LEU A 255 17.45 -20.06 -18.85
CA LEU A 255 16.17 -20.34 -19.51
C LEU A 255 15.22 -19.14 -19.50
N ALA A 256 15.26 -18.32 -18.45
CA ALA A 256 14.47 -17.10 -18.33
C ALA A 256 14.97 -15.98 -19.25
N ALA A 257 16.27 -15.98 -19.59
CA ALA A 257 16.86 -15.04 -20.55
C ALA A 257 16.38 -15.27 -22.00
N ILE A 258 15.72 -16.40 -22.31
CA ILE A 258 15.23 -16.71 -23.65
C ILE A 258 13.87 -16.01 -23.87
N PRO A 259 13.81 -14.96 -24.72
CA PRO A 259 12.55 -14.30 -25.02
C PRO A 259 11.56 -15.29 -25.65
N PRO A 260 10.24 -15.15 -25.41
CA PRO A 260 9.25 -15.99 -26.05
C PRO A 260 9.43 -15.96 -27.57
N ARG A 261 9.55 -17.14 -28.20
CA ARG A 261 9.43 -17.25 -29.65
C ARG A 261 8.02 -16.79 -30.03
N GLU A 262 7.97 -15.61 -30.64
CA GLU A 262 6.85 -14.96 -31.33
C GLU A 262 5.44 -15.26 -30.78
N SER A 263 4.95 -14.35 -29.92
CA SER A 263 3.51 -14.06 -29.86
C SER A 263 3.36 -12.56 -30.02
N THR A 264 3.02 -12.15 -31.25
CA THR A 264 2.58 -10.83 -31.72
C THR A 264 2.12 -9.90 -30.58
N SER A 265 3.04 -9.13 -30.00
CA SER A 265 2.73 -8.13 -28.96
C SER A 265 2.37 -6.75 -29.52
N ALA A 266 2.36 -6.60 -30.86
CA ALA A 266 2.08 -5.34 -31.53
C ALA A 266 0.59 -5.00 -31.69
N GLY A 267 -0.34 -5.92 -31.33
CA GLY A 267 -1.78 -5.76 -31.64
C GLY A 267 -2.73 -5.55 -30.45
N ILE A 268 -2.28 -5.62 -29.20
CA ILE A 268 -3.19 -5.62 -28.02
C ILE A 268 -3.22 -4.27 -27.30
N LEU A 269 -2.21 -3.41 -27.50
CA LEU A 269 -2.24 -2.03 -27.01
C LEU A 269 -3.29 -1.15 -27.71
N SER A 270 -3.94 -1.61 -28.78
CA SER A 270 -4.97 -0.84 -29.51
C SER A 270 -6.41 -1.03 -29.00
N CYS A 271 -6.65 -1.89 -28.00
CA CYS A 271 -8.00 -2.12 -27.45
C CYS A 271 -8.28 -1.39 -26.13
N CYS A 272 -7.36 -0.57 -25.64
CA CYS A 272 -7.66 0.38 -24.57
C CYS A 272 -8.12 1.70 -25.21
N PRO A 273 -9.41 2.09 -25.17
CA PRO A 273 -9.76 3.47 -25.47
C PRO A 273 -8.98 4.34 -24.49
N SER A 274 -8.18 5.26 -25.04
CA SER A 274 -7.27 6.20 -24.37
C SER A 274 -7.72 6.56 -22.94
N LEU A 275 -6.93 6.09 -21.97
CA LEU A 275 -7.20 6.08 -20.52
C LEU A 275 -7.19 7.47 -19.84
N ASP A 276 -7.03 8.57 -20.59
CA ASP A 276 -7.01 9.94 -20.06
C ASP A 276 -8.38 10.61 -19.95
N ARG A 277 -9.40 10.15 -20.70
CA ARG A 277 -10.70 10.84 -20.75
C ARG A 277 -11.62 10.54 -19.57
N GLY A 278 -11.45 9.40 -18.89
CA GLY A 278 -12.35 8.96 -17.83
C GLY A 278 -12.18 9.66 -16.48
N SER A 279 -11.03 10.28 -16.21
CA SER A 279 -10.75 10.89 -14.90
C SER A 279 -11.53 12.19 -14.67
N ARG A 280 -11.79 12.98 -15.73
CA ARG A 280 -12.47 14.28 -15.62
C ARG A 280 -14.00 14.18 -15.56
N GLU A 281 -14.59 13.13 -16.14
CA GLU A 281 -16.04 12.92 -16.09
C GLU A 281 -16.49 12.18 -14.81
N ALA A 282 -15.60 11.40 -14.19
CA ALA A 282 -15.87 10.73 -12.90
C ALA A 282 -15.91 11.72 -11.73
N GLU A 283 -15.09 12.79 -11.75
CA GLU A 283 -15.14 13.88 -10.75
C GLU A 283 -16.48 14.62 -10.76
N THR A 284 -17.01 14.93 -11.94
CA THR A 284 -18.28 15.70 -12.07
C THR A 284 -19.52 14.86 -11.77
N THR A 285 -19.53 13.57 -12.10
CA THR A 285 -20.67 12.68 -11.79
C THR A 285 -20.71 12.21 -10.34
N PHE A 286 -19.57 12.18 -9.63
CA PHE A 286 -19.53 11.85 -8.21
C PHE A 286 -19.98 13.04 -7.35
N GLU A 287 -19.45 14.24 -7.57
CA GLU A 287 -19.86 15.48 -6.88
C GLU A 287 -21.38 15.75 -7.00
N LEU A 288 -21.97 15.53 -8.19
CA LEU A 288 -23.41 15.74 -8.41
C LEU A 288 -24.31 14.70 -7.70
N ARG A 289 -23.83 13.49 -7.44
CA ARG A 289 -24.58 12.47 -6.69
C ARG A 289 -24.50 12.69 -5.18
N THR A 290 -23.39 13.20 -4.68
CA THR A 290 -23.24 13.53 -3.25
C THR A 290 -24.11 14.74 -2.86
N LEU A 291 -24.19 15.77 -3.72
CA LEU A 291 -25.04 16.94 -3.48
C LEU A 291 -26.56 16.62 -3.52
N ARG A 292 -26.99 15.67 -4.35
CA ARG A 292 -28.41 15.23 -4.37
C ARG A 292 -28.81 14.41 -3.13
N SER A 293 -27.88 13.74 -2.47
CA SER A 293 -28.17 12.97 -1.25
C SER A 293 -28.21 13.82 0.03
N ILE A 294 -27.64 15.04 -0.01
CA ILE A 294 -27.64 15.96 1.13
C ILE A 294 -28.95 16.76 1.17
N ASN A 295 -29.48 17.16 0.01
CA ASN A 295 -30.74 17.93 -0.09
C ASN A 295 -32.02 17.10 0.14
N SER A 296 -31.93 15.76 0.23
CA SER A 296 -33.08 14.91 0.54
C SER A 296 -33.24 14.59 2.04
N ARG A 297 -32.28 15.02 2.88
CA ARG A 297 -32.32 14.80 4.34
C ARG A 297 -32.69 16.03 5.17
N SER A 298 -33.07 17.15 4.54
CA SER A 298 -33.42 18.41 5.22
C SER A 298 -34.90 18.79 5.15
N ASN A 299 -35.79 17.86 4.79
CA ASN A 299 -37.24 18.06 4.90
C ASN A 299 -37.85 16.86 5.64
N HIS A 300 -37.77 16.88 6.97
CA HIS A 300 -38.78 16.40 7.91
C HIS A 300 -38.40 16.81 9.33
#